data_AF-A0A2V9UZB2-F1
#
_entry.id   AF-A0A2V9UZB2-F1
#
_cell.length_a   1.000
_cell.length_b   1.000
_cell.length_c   1.000
_cell.angle_alpha   90.00
_cell.angle_beta   90.00
_cell.angle_gamma   90.00
#
_symmetry.space_group_name_H-M   'P 1'
#
loop_
_entity.id
_entity.type
_entity.pdbx_description
1 polymer ?
#
loop_
_entity_poly.entity_id
_entity_poly.type
_entity_poly.pdbx_seq_one_letter_code
_entity_poly.pdbx_strand_id
1 'polypeptide(L)'
;MVPQSPNRPNVYSKKVLLIDRNQPTRDVRASVLPSRGIEVHTADGLHAARFLWQPNLYQFILLDVRRHLPGEALKFYEQVKAGSPRERFVFLVGPPAYLSLTWPDDVTAIAKEPQQWAETVKRFLAAA
;
A
#
# COMPACT_ATOMS: atom_id res chain seq x y z
N MET A 1 27.20 32.71 -12.32
CA MET A 1 25.89 32.24 -11.79
C MET A 1 25.00 31.94 -12.98
N VAL A 2 24.71 30.67 -13.23
CA VAL A 2 23.71 30.27 -14.23
C VAL A 2 22.36 30.27 -13.51
N PRO A 3 21.31 30.92 -14.03
CA PRO A 3 20.01 30.88 -13.39
C PRO A 3 19.47 29.45 -13.47
N GLN A 4 19.06 28.89 -12.33
CA GLN A 4 18.34 27.63 -12.32
C GLN A 4 16.98 27.85 -12.98
N SER A 5 16.75 27.17 -14.11
CA SER A 5 15.45 27.16 -14.78
C SER A 5 14.37 26.62 -13.83
N PRO A 6 13.16 27.21 -13.80
CA PRO A 6 12.06 26.69 -13.02
C PRO A 6 11.74 25.28 -13.53
N ASN A 7 11.67 24.35 -12.58
CA ASN A 7 11.32 22.95 -12.75
C ASN A 7 10.10 22.81 -13.68
N ARG A 8 10.33 22.53 -14.98
CA ARG A 8 9.25 22.20 -15.92
C ARG A 8 8.62 20.90 -15.40
N PRO A 9 7.28 20.84 -15.19
CA PRO A 9 6.63 19.57 -14.88
C PRO A 9 6.97 18.61 -16.02
N ASN A 10 7.71 17.55 -15.70
CA ASN A 10 7.89 16.47 -16.64
C ASN A 10 6.50 15.87 -16.87
N VAL A 11 5.94 16.05 -18.07
CA VAL A 11 4.62 15.53 -18.47
C VAL A 11 4.56 13.99 -18.40
N TYR A 12 5.70 13.34 -18.14
CA TYR A 12 5.86 11.90 -17.94
C TYR A 12 6.45 11.54 -16.57
N SER A 13 6.25 12.36 -15.52
CA SER A 13 6.65 11.96 -14.16
C SER A 13 6.00 10.64 -13.80
N LYS A 14 6.81 9.66 -13.39
CA LYS A 14 6.30 8.38 -12.88
C LYS A 14 5.53 8.69 -11.59
N LYS A 15 4.28 8.23 -11.50
CA LYS A 15 3.46 8.41 -10.29
C LYS A 15 3.50 7.18 -9.40
N VAL A 16 3.56 7.41 -8.09
CA VAL A 16 3.51 6.39 -7.05
C VAL A 16 2.39 6.71 -6.08
N LEU A 17 1.56 5.72 -5.75
CA LEU A 17 0.63 5.79 -4.63
C LEU A 17 1.28 5.14 -3.41
N LEU A 18 1.59 5.91 -2.36
CA LEU A 18 2.14 5.43 -1.11
C LEU A 18 1.04 5.34 -0.04
N ILE A 19 0.76 4.13 0.44
CA ILE A 19 -0.26 3.83 1.43
C ILE A 19 0.43 3.34 2.69
N ASP A 20 0.44 4.18 3.72
CA ASP A 20 1.05 3.88 5.02
C ASP A 20 0.29 4.62 6.11
N ARG A 21 -0.20 3.91 7.13
CA ARG A 21 -0.94 4.54 8.24
C ARG A 21 -0.06 5.34 9.20
N ASN A 22 1.25 5.09 9.23
CA ASN A 22 2.17 5.78 10.13
C ASN A 22 2.67 7.06 9.45
N GLN A 23 2.14 8.21 9.86
CA GLN A 23 2.47 9.50 9.26
C GLN A 23 3.99 9.80 9.26
N PRO A 24 4.73 9.70 10.39
CA PRO A 24 6.17 9.96 10.37
C PRO A 24 6.93 9.10 9.36
N THR A 25 6.59 7.80 9.28
CA THR A 25 7.23 6.89 8.32
C THR A 25 6.83 7.21 6.88
N ARG A 26 5.56 7.54 6.65
CA ARG A 26 5.03 7.92 5.35
C ARG A 26 5.70 9.17 4.81
N ASP A 27 5.90 10.19 5.65
CA ASP A 27 6.50 11.46 5.27
C ASP A 27 7.96 11.27 4.84
N VAL A 28 8.74 10.47 5.59
CA VAL A 28 10.11 10.11 5.22
C VAL A 28 10.16 9.32 3.91
N ARG A 29 9.24 8.37 3.70
CA ARG A 29 9.17 7.60 2.46
C ARG A 29 8.79 8.48 1.26
N ALA A 30 7.85 9.40 1.46
CA ALA A 30 7.39 10.33 0.45
C ALA A 30 8.47 11.36 0.07
N SER A 31 9.38 11.72 0.97
CA SER A 31 10.43 12.71 0.70
C SER A 31 11.56 12.19 -0.20
N VAL A 32 11.75 10.87 -0.30
CA VAL A 32 12.88 10.26 -1.02
C VAL A 32 12.67 10.17 -2.53
N LEU A 33 11.44 9.91 -2.98
CA LEU A 33 11.13 9.65 -4.40
C LEU A 33 11.10 10.93 -5.28
N PRO A 34 10.65 12.11 -4.81
CA PRO A 34 10.62 13.33 -5.60
C PRO A 34 11.98 13.77 -6.15
N SER A 35 13.07 13.55 -5.41
CA SER A 35 14.44 13.84 -5.88
C SER A 35 14.86 13.02 -7.11
N ARG A 36 14.10 11.95 -7.43
CA ARG A 36 14.29 11.09 -8.60
C ARG A 36 13.28 11.38 -9.71
N GLY A 37 12.55 12.50 -9.64
CA GLY A 37 11.52 12.89 -10.62
C GLY A 37 10.26 12.02 -10.57
N ILE A 38 9.99 11.40 -9.42
CA ILE A 38 8.79 10.59 -9.17
C ILE A 38 7.80 11.42 -8.37
N GLU A 39 6.57 11.53 -8.88
CA GLU A 39 5.48 12.16 -8.15
C GLU A 39 4.86 11.16 -7.17
N VAL A 40 4.67 11.57 -5.91
CA VAL A 40 4.13 10.69 -4.87
C VAL A 40 2.80 11.23 -4.39
N HIS A 41 1.76 10.42 -4.53
CA HIS A 41 0.50 10.63 -3.82
C HIS A 41 0.50 9.79 -2.56
N THR A 42 0.22 10.41 -1.42
CA THR A 42 0.18 9.71 -0.13
C THR A 42 -1.25 9.45 0.31
N ALA A 43 -1.51 8.26 0.83
CA ALA A 43 -2.75 7.90 1.51
C ALA A 43 -2.42 7.39 2.92
N ASP A 44 -3.18 7.86 3.91
CA ASP A 44 -3.10 7.41 5.30
C ASP A 44 -3.87 6.10 5.55
N GLY A 45 -4.56 5.59 4.53
CA GLY A 45 -5.15 4.26 4.55
C GLY A 45 -5.87 3.89 3.26
N LEU A 46 -6.47 2.71 3.25
CA LEU A 46 -7.09 2.10 2.06
C LEU A 46 -8.33 2.85 1.58
N HIS A 47 -9.02 3.59 2.45
CA HIS A 47 -10.16 4.41 2.04
C HIS A 47 -9.67 5.58 1.17
N ALA A 48 -8.77 6.43 1.70
CA ALA A 48 -8.15 7.52 0.95
C ALA A 48 -7.45 7.03 -0.33
N ALA A 49 -6.78 5.87 -0.27
CA ALA A 49 -6.16 5.26 -1.43
C ALA A 49 -7.18 4.95 -2.55
N ARG A 50 -8.39 4.49 -2.23
CA ARG A 50 -9.44 4.24 -3.23
C ARG A 50 -9.96 5.53 -3.88
N PHE A 51 -10.01 6.64 -3.15
CA PHE A 51 -10.38 7.94 -3.75
C PHE A 51 -9.31 8.46 -4.70
N LEU A 52 -8.03 8.25 -4.35
CA LEU A 52 -6.90 8.67 -5.18
C LEU A 52 -6.65 7.72 -6.36
N TRP A 53 -7.03 6.46 -6.23
CA TRP A 53 -6.76 5.44 -7.23
C TRP A 53 -7.63 5.64 -8.48
N GLN A 54 -6.97 5.69 -9.63
CA GLN A 54 -7.60 5.66 -10.95
C GLN A 54 -6.83 4.66 -11.81
N PRO A 55 -7.49 3.83 -12.63
CA PRO A 55 -6.82 2.85 -13.46
C PRO A 55 -5.74 3.46 -14.38
N ASN A 56 -4.55 2.86 -14.38
CA ASN A 56 -3.38 3.23 -15.21
C ASN A 56 -2.72 4.56 -14.84
N LEU A 57 -3.05 5.15 -13.69
CA LEU A 57 -2.45 6.40 -13.22
C LEU A 57 -1.10 6.16 -12.55
N TYR A 58 -0.94 5.04 -11.85
CA TYR A 58 0.23 4.79 -11.00
C TYR A 58 1.15 3.73 -11.60
N GLN A 59 2.45 4.00 -11.66
CA GLN A 59 3.40 2.97 -12.06
C GLN A 59 3.63 1.94 -10.94
N PHE A 60 3.64 2.43 -9.69
CA PHE A 60 3.75 1.59 -8.51
C PHE A 60 2.76 2.02 -7.44
N ILE A 61 2.28 1.02 -6.70
CA ILE A 61 1.51 1.19 -5.47
C ILE A 61 2.33 0.58 -4.33
N LEU A 62 2.77 1.42 -3.40
CA LEU A 62 3.50 1.01 -2.21
C LEU A 62 2.50 0.87 -1.06
N LEU A 63 2.36 -0.32 -0.48
CA LEU A 63 1.37 -0.61 0.55
C LEU A 63 2.03 -1.18 1.82
N ASP A 64 1.93 -0.47 2.95
CA ASP A 64 2.35 -0.99 4.26
C ASP A 64 1.31 -1.96 4.83
N VAL A 65 1.40 -3.21 4.39
CA VAL A 65 0.48 -4.29 4.77
C VAL A 65 0.48 -4.59 6.27
N ARG A 66 1.57 -4.27 6.99
CA ARG A 66 1.69 -4.56 8.44
C ARG A 66 0.70 -3.78 9.30
N ARG A 67 0.18 -2.66 8.76
CA ARG A 67 -0.72 -1.75 9.49
C ARG A 67 -2.15 -1.81 8.99
N HIS A 68 -2.45 -2.73 8.06
CA HIS A 68 -3.77 -2.94 7.50
C HIS A 68 -4.32 -4.31 7.89
N LEU A 69 -5.64 -4.41 7.99
CA LEU A 69 -6.29 -5.72 8.11
C LEU A 69 -6.04 -6.49 6.80
N PRO A 70 -5.54 -7.74 6.87
CA PRO A 70 -5.16 -8.50 5.67
C PRO A 70 -6.30 -8.61 4.65
N GLY A 71 -7.53 -8.84 5.11
CA GLY A 71 -8.70 -8.95 4.24
C GLY A 71 -9.05 -7.64 3.52
N GLU A 72 -8.87 -6.48 4.14
CA GLU A 72 -9.12 -5.19 3.49
C GLU A 72 -8.04 -4.84 2.47
N ALA A 73 -6.78 -5.12 2.83
CA ALA A 73 -5.64 -4.93 1.94
C ALA A 73 -5.72 -5.86 0.73
N LEU A 74 -6.16 -7.12 0.93
CA LEU A 74 -6.34 -8.09 -0.15
C LEU A 74 -7.43 -7.63 -1.11
N LYS A 75 -8.58 -7.21 -0.60
CA LYS A 75 -9.67 -6.64 -1.42
C LYS A 75 -9.19 -5.45 -2.26
N PHE A 76 -8.38 -4.57 -1.68
CA PHE A 76 -7.82 -3.44 -2.43
C PHE A 76 -6.82 -3.91 -3.51
N TYR A 77 -5.93 -4.85 -3.18
CA TYR A 77 -5.00 -5.43 -4.14
C TYR A 77 -5.73 -6.07 -5.33
N GLU A 78 -6.73 -6.92 -5.06
CA GLU A 78 -7.56 -7.56 -6.08
C GLU A 78 -8.32 -6.55 -6.92
N GLN A 79 -8.92 -5.53 -6.29
CA GLN A 79 -9.59 -4.43 -6.98
C GLN A 79 -8.67 -3.74 -8.00
N VAL A 80 -7.44 -3.40 -7.59
CA VAL A 80 -6.47 -2.78 -8.51
C VAL A 80 -6.04 -3.75 -9.60
N LYS A 81 -5.73 -5.01 -9.26
CA LYS A 81 -5.31 -6.01 -10.26
C LYS A 81 -6.37 -6.25 -11.33
N ALA A 82 -7.64 -6.23 -10.96
CA ALA A 82 -8.76 -6.32 -11.89
C ALA A 82 -8.90 -5.06 -12.76
N GLY A 83 -8.77 -3.86 -12.18
CA GLY A 83 -8.96 -2.59 -12.88
C GLY A 83 -7.77 -2.11 -13.71
N SER A 84 -6.54 -2.44 -13.31
CA SER A 84 -5.32 -2.13 -14.07
C SER A 84 -4.21 -3.16 -13.80
N PRO A 85 -4.10 -4.21 -14.63
CA PRO A 85 -3.12 -5.26 -14.42
C PRO A 85 -1.66 -4.81 -14.56
N ARG A 86 -1.43 -3.64 -15.18
CA ARG A 86 -0.10 -3.06 -15.43
C ARG A 86 0.47 -2.30 -14.24
N GLU A 87 -0.37 -1.85 -13.31
CA GLU A 87 0.10 -1.22 -12.08
C GLU A 87 0.71 -2.29 -11.16
N ARG A 88 1.90 -1.99 -10.63
CA ARG A 88 2.69 -2.96 -9.85
C ARG A 88 2.64 -2.63 -8.37
N PHE A 89 2.41 -3.64 -7.54
CA PHE A 89 2.48 -3.50 -6.10
C PHE A 89 3.90 -3.70 -5.58
N VAL A 90 4.24 -2.94 -4.54
CA VAL A 90 5.37 -3.19 -3.66
C VAL A 90 4.83 -3.16 -2.23
N PHE A 91 4.87 -4.30 -1.56
CA PHE A 91 4.36 -4.44 -0.20
C PHE A 91 5.47 -4.14 0.81
N LEU A 92 5.22 -3.24 1.75
CA LEU A 92 6.15 -2.93 2.82
C LEU A 92 5.86 -3.91 3.97
N VAL A 93 6.69 -4.95 4.08
CA VAL A 93 6.49 -6.10 5.00
C VAL A 93 7.33 -6.01 6.27
N GLY A 94 8.24 -5.04 6.35
CA GLY A 94 9.14 -4.87 7.50
C GLY A 94 10.28 -5.89 7.57
N PRO A 95 11.18 -5.78 8.55
CA PRO A 95 12.34 -6.66 8.67
C PRO A 95 11.95 -8.15 8.77
N PRO A 96 12.80 -9.08 8.28
CA PRO A 96 14.09 -8.82 7.62
C PRO A 96 13.96 -8.52 6.12
N ALA A 97 12.82 -8.79 5.49
CA ALA A 97 12.65 -8.67 4.04
C ALA A 97 12.44 -7.23 3.56
N TYR A 98 11.82 -6.39 4.40
CA TYR A 98 11.41 -4.99 4.18
C TYR A 98 10.40 -4.78 3.06
N LEU A 99 10.59 -5.40 1.89
CA LEU A 99 9.77 -5.28 0.70
C LEU A 99 9.38 -6.67 0.14
N SER A 100 8.19 -6.76 -0.44
CA SER A 100 7.77 -7.89 -1.28
C SER A 100 7.16 -7.39 -2.58
N LEU A 101 7.42 -8.09 -3.69
CA LEU A 101 6.80 -7.82 -5.00
C LEU A 101 5.59 -8.71 -5.27
N THR A 102 5.37 -9.72 -4.44
CA THR A 102 4.20 -10.60 -4.45
C THR A 102 3.39 -10.38 -3.19
N TRP A 103 2.10 -10.73 -3.25
CA TRP A 103 1.25 -10.70 -2.07
C TRP A 103 1.91 -11.53 -0.95
N PRO A 104 2.08 -10.98 0.27
CA PRO A 104 2.77 -11.69 1.34
C PRO A 104 1.85 -12.71 2.01
N ASP A 105 2.18 -13.99 1.87
CA ASP A 105 1.39 -15.12 2.40
C ASP A 105 1.26 -15.08 3.93
N ASP A 106 2.31 -14.66 4.64
CA ASP A 106 2.34 -14.57 6.11
C ASP A 106 1.33 -13.56 6.68
N VAL A 107 0.99 -12.52 5.90
CA VAL A 107 -0.03 -11.54 6.31
C VAL A 107 -1.42 -12.17 6.29
N THR A 108 -1.67 -13.19 5.46
CA THR A 108 -2.93 -13.95 5.46
C THR A 108 -3.04 -14.91 6.65
N ALA A 109 -1.91 -15.39 7.20
CA ALA A 109 -1.90 -16.25 8.37
C ALA A 109 -2.41 -15.52 9.62
N ILE A 110 -2.02 -14.24 9.80
CA ILE A 110 -2.50 -13.39 10.89
C ILE A 110 -3.99 -13.06 10.74
N ALA A 111 -4.60 -13.13 9.55
CA ALA A 111 -6.06 -13.02 9.41
C ALA A 111 -6.81 -14.33 9.67
N LYS A 112 -6.15 -15.49 9.54
CA LYS A 112 -6.75 -16.78 9.92
C LYS A 112 -6.91 -16.91 11.43
N GLU A 113 -5.98 -16.38 12.23
CA GLU A 113 -6.04 -16.44 13.69
C GLU A 113 -7.26 -15.73 14.32
N PRO A 114 -7.64 -14.49 13.94
CA PRO A 114 -8.84 -13.81 14.43
C PRO A 114 -10.13 -14.55 14.08
N GLN A 115 -10.20 -15.14 12.87
CA GLN A 115 -11.34 -15.96 12.45
C GLN A 115 -11.42 -17.26 13.26
N GLN A 116 -10.28 -17.91 13.50
CA GLN A 116 -10.19 -19.11 14.34
C GLN A 116 -10.53 -18.80 15.80
N TRP A 117 -10.09 -17.66 16.34
CA TRP A 117 -10.47 -17.19 17.66
C TRP A 117 -11.97 -16.94 17.76
N ALA A 118 -12.56 -16.25 16.77
CA ALA A 118 -14.00 -16.01 16.72
C ALA A 118 -14.81 -17.32 16.63
N GLU A 119 -14.33 -18.32 15.90
CA GLU A 119 -14.92 -19.66 15.87
C GLU A 119 -14.79 -20.38 17.22
N THR A 120 -13.62 -20.32 17.85
CA THR A 120 -13.38 -20.92 19.16
C THR A 120 -14.33 -20.33 20.21
N VAL A 121 -14.48 -19.00 20.24
CA VAL A 121 -15.43 -18.33 21.14
C VAL A 121 -16.87 -18.77 20.88
N LYS A 122 -17.29 -18.87 19.60
CA LYS A 122 -18.62 -19.38 19.25
C LYS A 122 -18.84 -20.83 19.72
N ARG A 123 -17.84 -21.70 19.61
CA ARG A 123 -17.94 -23.10 20.09
C ARG A 123 -18.06 -23.18 21.60
N PHE A 124 -17.33 -22.35 22.34
CA PHE A 124 -17.46 -22.29 23.80
C PHE A 124 -18.83 -21.79 24.24
N LEU A 125 -19.40 -20.79 23.56
CA LEU A 125 -20.74 -20.28 23.87
C LEU A 125 -21.86 -21.26 23.49
N ALA A 126 -21.66 -22.11 22.48
CA ALA A 126 -22.64 -23.13 22.08
C ALA A 126 -22.59 -24.40 22.95
N ALA A 127 -21.55 -24.56 23.79
CA ALA A 127 -21.36 -25.69 24.69
C ALA A 127 -21.74 -25.38 26.16
N ALA A 128 -22.24 -24.17 26.42
CA ALA A 128 -22.78 -23.72 27.71
C ALA A 128 -24.31 -23.66 27.65
#